data_AF-A0A947MI39-F1
#
_entry.id   AF-A0A947MI39-F1
#
_cell.length_a   1.000
_cell.length_b   1.000
_cell.length_c   1.000
_cell.angle_alpha   90.00
_cell.angle_beta   90.00
_cell.angle_gamma   90.00
#
_symmetry.space_group_name_H-M   'P 1'
#
loop_
_entity.id
_entity.type
_entity.pdbx_description
1 polymer ?
#
loop_
_entity_poly.entity_id
_entity_poly.type
_entity_poly.pdbx_seq_one_letter_code
_entity_poly.pdbx_strand_id
1 'polypeptide(L)'
;MTDPPAFELNCPLPFEQPERVLLAHGGGGRLMQNLLQDTLFPAFANPFLAAAHDGARLVLGNQVLAFSCDSYVVHPLFFAGGDIGSMAVFGTVNDLAMCGAKPLYLSVGLILEEGLEMAVLQRVVASMAEAAKRCGVLLVTGDTKVVEKGKGDGLFIHTAGIGLIETALEIGPQQVKVGDAILINGEIGAHGMAVMAEREGLAFEGPIKSDCAPLHELVSELLTAGFELHCLRDPTRGGVASVLNEIAAQAELQIELKAAQIPIDPAVASACEILGFDPLYVANEGKMLIFLPQAQAEAALACLRSHPLGRNAAQIGVVQTGAPRVILHNPYGTTRLLDLLSGEQLPRIC
;
A
#
# COMPACT_ATOMS: atom_id res chain seq x y z
N MET A 1 45.55 -16.38 -39.70
CA MET A 1 44.95 -16.13 -38.38
C MET A 1 43.98 -14.98 -38.58
N THR A 2 42.70 -15.30 -38.73
CA THR A 2 41.62 -14.31 -38.77
C THR A 2 41.36 -13.88 -37.34
N ASP A 3 41.44 -12.59 -37.06
CA ASP A 3 41.10 -12.05 -35.74
C ASP A 3 39.69 -12.51 -35.34
N PRO A 4 39.48 -12.88 -34.06
CA PRO A 4 38.15 -13.20 -33.58
C PRO A 4 37.27 -11.95 -33.68
N PRO A 5 35.98 -12.09 -34.02
CA PRO A 5 35.06 -10.96 -34.05
C PRO A 5 35.05 -10.29 -32.69
N ALA A 6 35.15 -8.96 -32.68
CA ALA A 6 35.06 -8.15 -31.47
C ALA A 6 33.74 -8.47 -30.75
N PHE A 7 33.84 -8.79 -29.47
CA PHE A 7 32.67 -8.99 -28.61
C PHE A 7 32.00 -7.63 -28.40
N GLU A 8 30.95 -7.34 -29.17
CA GLU A 8 30.08 -6.21 -28.92
C GLU A 8 29.24 -6.50 -27.68
N LEU A 9 29.52 -5.76 -26.60
CA LEU A 9 28.63 -5.68 -25.44
C LEU A 9 27.34 -4.99 -25.88
N ASN A 10 26.42 -5.74 -26.48
CA ASN A 10 25.04 -5.33 -26.58
C ASN A 10 24.42 -5.51 -25.19
N CYS A 11 24.61 -4.52 -24.32
CA CYS A 11 23.76 -4.37 -23.16
C CYS A 11 22.36 -4.13 -23.72
N PRO A 12 21.38 -5.03 -23.51
CA PRO A 12 20.03 -4.77 -23.98
C PRO A 12 19.61 -3.42 -23.42
N LEU A 13 19.10 -2.54 -24.30
CA LEU A 13 18.56 -1.25 -23.89
C LEU A 13 17.62 -1.48 -22.71
N PRO A 14 17.66 -0.62 -21.67
CA PRO A 14 16.77 -0.75 -20.54
C PRO A 14 15.33 -0.72 -21.06
N PHE A 15 14.58 -1.77 -20.73
CA PHE A 15 13.14 -1.99 -20.98
C PHE A 15 12.48 -0.91 -21.86
N GLU A 16 12.39 -1.16 -23.17
CA GLU A 16 11.53 -0.35 -24.03
C GLU A 16 10.11 -0.34 -23.45
N GLN A 17 9.47 0.84 -23.40
CA GLN A 17 8.08 0.91 -22.98
C GLN A 17 7.24 0.00 -23.88
N PRO A 18 6.50 -0.97 -23.32
CA PRO A 18 5.71 -1.89 -24.13
C PRO A 18 4.63 -1.12 -24.89
N GLU A 19 4.40 -1.47 -26.16
CA GLU A 19 3.39 -0.82 -27.03
C GLU A 19 1.94 -0.96 -26.52
N ARG A 20 1.71 -1.79 -25.49
CA ARG A 20 0.39 -2.12 -24.95
C ARG A 20 0.41 -2.13 -23.43
N VAL A 21 -0.74 -1.87 -22.83
CA VAL A 21 -0.94 -2.01 -21.39
C VAL A 21 -0.84 -3.48 -20.99
N LEU A 22 0.13 -3.80 -20.14
CA LEU A 22 0.32 -5.10 -19.47
C LEU A 22 -0.24 -5.08 -18.04
N LEU A 23 -0.54 -6.26 -17.48
CA LEU A 23 -0.91 -6.42 -16.06
C LEU A 23 0.10 -5.77 -15.12
N ALA A 24 1.39 -5.87 -15.44
CA ALA A 24 2.48 -5.28 -14.68
C ALA A 24 2.40 -3.76 -14.48
N HIS A 25 1.65 -3.02 -15.32
CA HIS A 25 1.39 -1.59 -15.09
C HIS A 25 0.45 -1.31 -13.92
N GLY A 26 -0.28 -2.33 -13.42
CA GLY A 26 -1.14 -2.23 -12.25
C GLY A 26 -0.51 -2.77 -10.96
N GLY A 27 0.71 -3.32 -11.02
CA GLY A 27 1.28 -4.14 -9.94
C GLY A 27 2.15 -3.42 -8.90
N GLY A 28 2.20 -2.08 -8.88
CA GLY A 28 3.00 -1.32 -7.90
C GLY A 28 4.53 -1.42 -8.07
N GLY A 29 4.99 -1.89 -9.23
CA GLY A 29 6.41 -2.01 -9.58
C GLY A 29 6.90 -0.95 -10.56
N ARG A 30 8.08 -1.18 -11.14
CA ARG A 30 8.76 -0.25 -12.06
C ARG A 30 7.90 0.13 -13.27
N LEU A 31 7.18 -0.82 -13.88
CA LEU A 31 6.32 -0.53 -15.02
C LEU A 31 5.16 0.42 -14.66
N MET A 32 4.53 0.24 -13.50
CA MET A 32 3.51 1.17 -13.01
C MET A 32 4.11 2.57 -12.78
N GLN A 33 5.29 2.66 -12.16
CA GLN A 33 5.95 3.94 -11.94
C GLN A 33 6.31 4.65 -13.24
N ASN A 34 6.81 3.93 -14.24
CA ASN A 34 7.08 4.50 -15.57
C ASN A 34 5.78 4.97 -16.24
N LEU A 35 4.69 4.20 -16.17
CA LEU A 35 3.39 4.63 -16.70
C LEU A 35 2.91 5.93 -16.03
N LEU A 36 3.07 6.05 -14.71
CA LEU A 36 2.73 7.26 -13.97
C LEU A 36 3.61 8.44 -14.38
N GLN A 37 4.93 8.28 -14.35
CA GLN A 37 5.90 9.35 -14.58
C GLN A 37 5.95 9.82 -16.04
N ASP A 38 5.85 8.90 -17.00
CA ASP A 38 6.07 9.20 -18.41
C ASP A 38 4.77 9.53 -19.15
N THR A 39 3.61 9.03 -18.67
CA THR A 39 2.32 9.20 -19.36
C THR A 39 1.30 9.98 -18.54
N LEU A 40 0.97 9.54 -17.33
CA LEU A 40 -0.19 10.08 -16.59
C LEU A 40 0.12 11.43 -15.91
N PHE A 41 1.21 11.53 -15.15
CA PHE A 41 1.56 12.74 -14.43
C PHE A 41 1.86 13.93 -15.36
N PRO A 42 2.59 13.77 -16.49
CA PRO A 42 2.79 14.87 -17.43
C PRO A 42 1.48 15.37 -18.06
N ALA A 43 0.56 14.46 -18.39
CA ALA A 43 -0.72 14.80 -19.00
C ALA A 43 -1.66 15.57 -18.05
N PHE A 44 -1.58 15.31 -16.75
CA PHE A 44 -2.43 15.92 -15.72
C PHE A 44 -1.68 16.83 -14.75
N ALA A 45 -0.50 17.32 -15.15
CA ALA A 45 0.45 18.02 -14.28
C ALA A 45 -0.21 19.19 -13.54
N ASN A 46 -0.19 19.12 -12.21
CA ASN A 46 -0.64 20.18 -11.30
C ASN A 46 0.05 20.03 -9.94
N PRO A 47 0.08 21.08 -9.10
CA PRO A 47 0.80 21.05 -7.82
C PRO A 47 0.31 19.98 -6.84
N PHE A 48 -0.97 19.61 -6.86
CA PHE A 48 -1.52 18.61 -5.94
C PHE A 48 -1.08 17.21 -6.32
N LEU A 49 -1.11 16.88 -7.62
CA LEU A 49 -0.65 15.58 -8.11
C LEU A 49 0.87 15.42 -8.00
N ALA A 50 1.63 16.51 -8.14
CA ALA A 50 3.09 16.51 -8.02
C ALA A 50 3.59 16.11 -6.61
N ALA A 51 2.75 16.20 -5.58
CA ALA A 51 3.09 15.76 -4.23
C ALA A 51 3.23 14.24 -4.10
N ALA A 52 2.58 13.46 -5.00
CA ALA A 52 2.71 12.01 -5.11
C ALA A 52 2.57 11.22 -3.78
N HIS A 53 1.58 11.62 -2.96
CA HIS A 53 1.15 10.95 -1.72
C HIS A 53 -0.11 10.08 -1.99
N ASP A 54 -0.56 9.31 -0.99
CA ASP A 54 -1.84 8.56 -0.96
C ASP A 54 -3.10 9.40 -1.25
N GLY A 55 -3.01 10.73 -1.12
CA GLY A 55 -4.13 11.63 -1.38
C GLY A 55 -3.68 13.06 -1.63
N ALA A 56 -4.56 13.83 -2.25
CA ALA A 56 -4.36 15.25 -2.49
C ALA A 56 -4.73 16.07 -1.25
N ARG A 57 -3.82 16.95 -0.82
CA ARG A 57 -4.08 17.94 0.24
C ARG A 57 -4.67 19.21 -0.35
N LEU A 58 -5.97 19.44 -0.16
CA LEU A 58 -6.74 20.53 -0.75
C LEU A 58 -7.04 21.61 0.29
N VAL A 59 -6.78 22.89 -0.03
CA VAL A 59 -7.09 24.02 0.85
C VAL A 59 -8.41 24.66 0.41
N LEU A 60 -9.39 24.68 1.31
CA LEU A 60 -10.72 25.29 1.10
C LEU A 60 -11.00 26.30 2.21
N GLY A 61 -10.76 27.58 1.93
CA GLY A 61 -10.89 28.64 2.93
C GLY A 61 -9.90 28.44 4.07
N ASN A 62 -10.41 28.22 5.29
CA ASN A 62 -9.60 27.94 6.48
C ASN A 62 -9.48 26.44 6.81
N GLN A 63 -10.03 25.57 5.96
CA GLN A 63 -9.97 24.13 6.13
C GLN A 63 -9.00 23.49 5.15
N VAL A 64 -8.42 22.37 5.56
CA VAL A 64 -7.59 21.53 4.72
C VAL A 64 -8.23 20.16 4.65
N LEU A 65 -8.46 19.66 3.45
CA LEU A 65 -9.01 18.34 3.21
C LEU A 65 -7.95 17.41 2.61
N ALA A 66 -8.04 16.13 2.93
CA ALA A 66 -7.46 15.09 2.09
C ALA A 66 -8.54 14.56 1.14
N PHE A 67 -8.16 14.32 -0.12
CA PHE A 67 -9.00 13.67 -1.12
C PHE A 67 -8.21 12.53 -1.76
N SER A 68 -8.74 11.31 -1.65
CA SER A 68 -8.12 10.11 -2.23
C SER A 68 -9.18 9.26 -2.94
N CYS A 69 -8.72 8.38 -3.82
CA CYS A 69 -9.56 7.39 -4.47
C CYS A 69 -8.74 6.17 -4.88
N ASP A 70 -9.39 5.01 -4.86
CA ASP A 70 -8.79 3.75 -5.32
C ASP A 70 -9.83 2.85 -5.99
N SER A 71 -9.34 1.87 -6.75
CA SER A 71 -10.17 0.87 -7.43
C SER A 71 -9.72 -0.53 -7.05
N TYR A 72 -10.67 -1.32 -6.59
CA TYR A 72 -10.48 -2.64 -6.03
C TYR A 72 -10.91 -3.70 -7.03
N VAL A 73 -9.98 -4.58 -7.37
CA VAL A 73 -10.14 -5.62 -8.39
C VAL A 73 -9.73 -7.01 -7.89
N VAL A 74 -9.61 -7.15 -6.56
CA VAL A 74 -9.23 -8.41 -5.90
C VAL A 74 -9.99 -9.61 -6.42
N HIS A 75 -9.27 -10.71 -6.53
CA HIS A 75 -9.82 -12.02 -6.81
C HIS A 75 -9.24 -13.03 -5.84
N PRO A 76 -10.01 -13.95 -5.26
CA PRO A 76 -11.47 -13.99 -5.24
C PRO A 76 -12.09 -12.80 -4.48
N LEU A 77 -13.40 -12.58 -4.65
CA LEU A 77 -14.12 -11.48 -3.99
C LEU A 77 -14.20 -11.63 -2.46
N PHE A 78 -14.10 -12.85 -1.96
CA PHE A 78 -14.08 -13.18 -0.52
C PHE A 78 -12.84 -14.00 -0.23
N PHE A 79 -12.16 -13.70 0.87
CA PHE A 79 -10.93 -14.37 1.28
C PHE A 79 -10.87 -14.45 2.81
N ALA A 80 -9.95 -15.25 3.33
CA ALA A 80 -9.77 -15.34 4.78
C ALA A 80 -9.40 -13.95 5.35
N GLY A 81 -10.23 -13.42 6.24
CA GLY A 81 -10.00 -12.12 6.90
C GLY A 81 -10.67 -10.91 6.25
N GLY A 82 -11.31 -11.04 5.09
CA GLY A 82 -12.00 -9.91 4.46
C GLY A 82 -12.69 -10.24 3.13
N ASP A 83 -13.16 -9.19 2.48
CA ASP A 83 -13.74 -9.25 1.14
C ASP A 83 -13.52 -7.92 0.40
N ILE A 84 -13.83 -7.91 -0.90
CA ILE A 84 -13.71 -6.71 -1.74
C ILE A 84 -14.49 -5.50 -1.18
N GLY A 85 -15.59 -5.73 -0.46
CA GLY A 85 -16.40 -4.68 0.14
C GLY A 85 -15.73 -4.02 1.33
N SER A 86 -15.27 -4.82 2.31
CA SER A 86 -14.55 -4.27 3.46
C SER A 86 -13.26 -3.58 3.04
N MET A 87 -12.54 -4.17 2.08
CA MET A 87 -11.28 -3.63 1.57
C MET A 87 -11.49 -2.31 0.83
N ALA A 88 -12.56 -2.19 0.03
CA ALA A 88 -12.87 -0.93 -0.65
C ALA A 88 -13.09 0.23 0.32
N VAL A 89 -13.71 -0.03 1.47
CA VAL A 89 -13.88 0.99 2.50
C VAL A 89 -12.58 1.26 3.26
N PHE A 90 -11.91 0.21 3.73
CA PHE A 90 -10.72 0.36 4.57
C PHE A 90 -9.55 0.95 3.82
N GLY A 91 -9.28 0.55 2.56
CA GLY A 91 -8.19 1.11 1.76
C GLY A 91 -8.33 2.62 1.59
N THR A 92 -9.48 3.11 1.11
CA THR A 92 -9.69 4.57 0.93
C THR A 92 -9.68 5.32 2.27
N VAL A 93 -10.16 4.69 3.35
CA VAL A 93 -10.04 5.25 4.72
C VAL A 93 -8.58 5.33 5.16
N ASN A 94 -7.76 4.34 4.81
CA ASN A 94 -6.34 4.27 5.12
C ASN A 94 -5.57 5.35 4.35
N ASP A 95 -5.82 5.52 3.05
CA ASP A 95 -5.21 6.59 2.24
C ASP A 95 -5.45 7.97 2.86
N LEU A 96 -6.69 8.26 3.27
CA LEU A 96 -7.03 9.50 3.94
C LEU A 96 -6.30 9.65 5.29
N ALA A 97 -6.20 8.56 6.05
CA ALA A 97 -5.46 8.55 7.30
C ALA A 97 -3.95 8.77 7.07
N MET A 98 -3.37 8.24 5.99
CA MET A 98 -1.96 8.46 5.66
C MET A 98 -1.68 9.94 5.36
N CYS A 99 -2.66 10.68 4.84
CA CYS A 99 -2.57 12.15 4.73
C CYS A 99 -2.74 12.91 6.07
N GLY A 100 -2.89 12.21 7.20
CA GLY A 100 -3.20 12.80 8.50
C GLY A 100 -4.62 13.32 8.63
N ALA A 101 -5.53 12.90 7.75
CA ALA A 101 -6.91 13.34 7.78
C ALA A 101 -7.78 12.43 8.65
N LYS A 102 -8.79 13.02 9.29
CA LYS A 102 -9.94 12.31 9.82
C LYS A 102 -10.91 12.01 8.66
N PRO A 103 -11.12 10.74 8.27
CA PRO A 103 -12.04 10.39 7.19
C PRO A 103 -13.48 10.77 7.56
N LEU A 104 -14.27 11.27 6.59
CA LEU A 104 -15.64 11.72 6.84
C LEU A 104 -16.65 11.04 5.90
N TYR A 105 -16.40 11.14 4.60
CA TYR A 105 -17.36 10.73 3.58
C TYR A 105 -16.68 9.97 2.47
N LEU A 106 -17.36 8.94 1.96
CA LEU A 106 -16.96 8.16 0.79
C LEU A 106 -18.03 8.25 -0.31
N SER A 107 -17.60 8.10 -1.55
CA SER A 107 -18.44 7.74 -2.69
C SER A 107 -18.12 6.33 -3.16
N VAL A 108 -19.08 5.63 -3.77
CA VAL A 108 -18.88 4.29 -4.32
C VAL A 108 -19.30 4.19 -5.80
N GLY A 109 -18.43 3.68 -6.66
CA GLY A 109 -18.74 3.28 -8.03
C GLY A 109 -18.69 1.76 -8.15
N LEU A 110 -19.76 1.13 -8.62
CA LEU A 110 -19.82 -0.32 -8.81
C LEU A 110 -19.83 -0.67 -10.30
N ILE A 111 -18.95 -1.57 -10.71
CA ILE A 111 -18.96 -2.18 -12.04
C ILE A 111 -19.24 -3.67 -11.87
N LEU A 112 -20.45 -4.08 -12.27
CA LEU A 112 -20.96 -5.44 -12.10
C LEU A 112 -20.89 -6.17 -13.45
N GLU A 113 -20.54 -7.46 -13.43
CA GLU A 113 -20.69 -8.31 -14.60
C GLU A 113 -22.12 -8.89 -14.71
N GLU A 114 -22.70 -8.90 -15.91
CA GLU A 114 -23.95 -9.61 -16.18
C GLU A 114 -23.84 -11.09 -15.78
N GLY A 115 -24.73 -11.52 -14.88
CA GLY A 115 -24.76 -12.88 -14.35
C GLY A 115 -24.14 -13.04 -12.96
N LEU A 116 -23.57 -11.98 -12.38
CA LEU A 116 -23.18 -11.96 -10.96
C LEU A 116 -24.39 -12.30 -10.09
N GLU A 117 -24.22 -13.26 -9.17
CA GLU A 117 -25.29 -13.64 -8.25
C GLU A 117 -25.67 -12.49 -7.32
N MET A 118 -26.98 -12.22 -7.21
CA MET A 118 -27.49 -11.16 -6.33
C MET A 118 -27.10 -11.39 -4.86
N ALA A 119 -26.99 -12.66 -4.43
CA ALA A 119 -26.55 -13.00 -3.08
C ALA A 119 -25.09 -12.59 -2.82
N VAL A 120 -24.22 -12.67 -3.84
CA VAL A 120 -22.83 -12.19 -3.75
C VAL A 120 -22.82 -10.67 -3.59
N LEU A 121 -23.53 -9.94 -4.45
CA LEU A 121 -23.62 -8.48 -4.36
C LEU A 121 -24.16 -8.01 -3.00
N GLN A 122 -25.24 -8.63 -2.51
CA GLN A 122 -25.83 -8.30 -1.22
C GLN A 122 -24.85 -8.49 -0.05
N ARG A 123 -24.05 -9.56 -0.09
CA ARG A 123 -23.00 -9.82 0.91
C ARG A 123 -21.92 -8.75 0.88
N VAL A 124 -21.45 -8.38 -0.32
CA VAL A 124 -20.43 -7.34 -0.48
C VAL A 124 -20.94 -5.99 0.02
N VAL A 125 -22.14 -5.58 -0.39
CA VAL A 125 -22.74 -4.31 0.05
C VAL A 125 -22.95 -4.29 1.57
N ALA A 126 -23.37 -5.41 2.17
CA ALA A 126 -23.48 -5.52 3.62
C ALA A 126 -22.12 -5.37 4.32
N SER A 127 -21.05 -5.95 3.75
CA SER A 127 -19.68 -5.80 4.25
C SER A 127 -19.20 -4.35 4.18
N MET A 128 -19.43 -3.66 3.06
CA MET A 128 -19.14 -2.22 2.91
C MET A 128 -19.87 -1.39 3.97
N ALA A 129 -21.16 -1.67 4.20
CA ALA A 129 -21.95 -0.92 5.17
C ALA A 129 -21.42 -1.09 6.60
N GLU A 130 -21.05 -2.31 6.99
CA GLU A 130 -20.46 -2.57 8.31
C GLU A 130 -19.05 -1.95 8.43
N ALA A 131 -18.24 -2.04 7.39
CA ALA A 131 -16.92 -1.41 7.34
C ALA A 131 -17.01 0.12 7.50
N ALA A 132 -17.96 0.77 6.81
CA ALA A 132 -18.17 2.21 6.90
C ALA A 132 -18.62 2.63 8.30
N LYS A 133 -19.56 1.87 8.87
CA LYS A 133 -20.02 2.06 10.24
C LYS A 133 -18.87 1.91 11.24
N ARG A 134 -18.02 0.89 11.07
CA ARG A 134 -16.82 0.67 11.90
C ARG A 134 -15.84 1.85 11.82
N CYS A 135 -15.70 2.49 10.66
CA CYS A 135 -14.82 3.65 10.50
C CYS A 135 -15.48 4.99 10.86
N GLY A 136 -16.77 4.99 11.22
CA GLY A 136 -17.51 6.23 11.45
C GLY A 136 -17.65 7.13 10.21
N VAL A 137 -17.54 6.56 9.00
CA VAL A 137 -17.70 7.29 7.74
C VAL A 137 -19.07 7.01 7.11
N LEU A 138 -19.52 7.91 6.24
CA LEU A 138 -20.75 7.72 5.48
C LEU A 138 -20.48 7.57 3.99
N LEU A 139 -21.08 6.56 3.35
CA LEU A 139 -21.18 6.49 1.90
C LEU A 139 -22.31 7.41 1.44
N VAL A 140 -21.97 8.58 0.88
CA VAL A 140 -22.93 9.67 0.65
C VAL A 140 -23.41 9.78 -0.79
N THR A 141 -22.73 9.13 -1.73
CA THR A 141 -23.10 9.13 -3.14
C THR A 141 -22.52 7.91 -3.84
N GLY A 142 -23.02 7.59 -5.04
CA GLY A 142 -22.46 6.49 -5.82
C GLY A 142 -23.07 6.33 -7.20
N ASP A 143 -22.50 5.37 -7.93
CA ASP A 143 -22.92 4.99 -9.28
C ASP A 143 -22.86 3.46 -9.45
N THR A 144 -23.66 2.94 -10.38
CA THR A 144 -23.65 1.51 -10.72
C THR A 144 -23.72 1.34 -12.23
N LYS A 145 -22.85 0.46 -12.74
CA LYS A 145 -22.80 0.03 -14.13
C LYS A 145 -22.79 -1.49 -14.20
N VAL A 146 -23.45 -2.02 -15.22
CA VAL A 146 -23.44 -3.45 -15.53
C VAL A 146 -22.81 -3.61 -16.91
N VAL A 147 -21.78 -4.43 -17.01
CA VAL A 147 -21.10 -4.79 -18.26
C VAL A 147 -21.54 -6.17 -18.73
N GLU A 148 -21.39 -6.45 -20.01
CA GLU A 148 -21.76 -7.74 -20.60
C GLU A 148 -20.98 -8.90 -19.97
N LYS A 149 -21.58 -10.09 -20.02
CA LYS A 149 -20.92 -11.31 -19.57
C LYS A 149 -19.59 -11.54 -20.29
N GLY A 150 -18.54 -11.86 -19.53
CA GLY A 150 -17.15 -12.03 -19.98
C GLY A 150 -16.41 -10.72 -20.24
N LYS A 151 -16.99 -9.56 -19.93
CA LYS A 151 -16.36 -8.23 -20.04
C LYS A 151 -16.03 -7.60 -18.68
N GLY A 152 -16.47 -8.23 -17.59
CA GLY A 152 -15.98 -8.00 -16.23
C GLY A 152 -15.50 -9.32 -15.63
N ASP A 153 -14.97 -9.28 -14.41
CA ASP A 153 -14.67 -10.50 -13.63
C ASP A 153 -15.47 -10.47 -12.32
N GLY A 154 -16.79 -10.61 -12.44
CA GLY A 154 -17.74 -10.54 -11.33
C GLY A 154 -18.04 -9.11 -10.87
N LEU A 155 -17.12 -8.48 -10.15
CA LEU A 155 -17.34 -7.20 -9.47
C LEU A 155 -16.05 -6.39 -9.34
N PHE A 156 -16.08 -5.12 -9.75
CA PHE A 156 -15.08 -4.11 -9.38
C PHE A 156 -15.73 -2.99 -8.58
N ILE A 157 -15.00 -2.46 -7.62
CA ILE A 157 -15.45 -1.36 -6.76
C ILE A 157 -14.46 -0.20 -6.89
N HIS A 158 -14.97 0.99 -7.12
CA HIS A 158 -14.22 2.23 -6.96
C HIS A 158 -14.73 2.95 -5.73
N THR A 159 -13.85 3.45 -4.89
CA THR A 159 -14.21 4.38 -3.82
C THR A 159 -13.34 5.62 -3.90
N ALA A 160 -13.97 6.75 -3.61
CA ALA A 160 -13.27 8.01 -3.39
C ALA A 160 -13.72 8.56 -2.06
N GLY A 161 -12.83 9.26 -1.35
CA GLY A 161 -13.08 9.68 0.00
C GLY A 161 -12.53 11.06 0.28
N ILE A 162 -13.22 11.78 1.17
CA ILE A 162 -12.75 13.06 1.72
C ILE A 162 -12.62 12.97 3.24
N GLY A 163 -11.54 13.55 3.75
CA GLY A 163 -11.27 13.69 5.17
C GLY A 163 -10.80 15.10 5.52
N LEU A 164 -10.98 15.49 6.78
CA LEU A 164 -10.52 16.78 7.30
C LEU A 164 -9.13 16.62 7.93
N ILE A 165 -8.17 17.45 7.55
CA ILE A 165 -6.85 17.52 8.18
C ILE A 165 -6.93 18.59 9.28
N GLU A 166 -6.92 18.15 10.53
CA GLU A 166 -6.99 19.02 11.72
C GLU A 166 -5.61 19.30 12.32
N THR A 167 -4.60 18.52 11.95
CA THR A 167 -3.21 18.72 12.38
C THR A 167 -2.55 19.87 11.63
N ALA A 168 -1.64 20.56 12.31
CA ALA A 168 -0.75 21.55 11.70
C ALA A 168 0.45 20.91 10.98
N LEU A 169 0.67 19.60 11.18
CA LEU A 169 1.75 18.87 10.54
C LEU A 169 1.48 18.77 9.03
N GLU A 170 2.54 18.94 8.26
CA GLU A 170 2.59 18.43 6.90
C GLU A 170 3.13 17.00 7.00
N ILE A 171 2.35 16.03 6.51
CA ILE A 171 2.71 14.62 6.48
C ILE A 171 2.91 14.24 5.03
N GLY A 172 4.08 13.71 4.70
CA GLY A 172 4.38 13.18 3.38
C GLY A 172 5.86 12.94 3.12
N PRO A 173 6.18 12.33 1.96
CA PRO A 173 7.55 11.94 1.63
C PRO A 173 8.56 13.10 1.69
N GLN A 174 8.14 14.32 1.35
CA GLN A 174 9.00 15.52 1.36
C GLN A 174 9.39 15.99 2.77
N GLN A 175 8.73 15.47 3.80
CA GLN A 175 8.98 15.84 5.20
C GLN A 175 9.91 14.86 5.90
N VAL A 176 10.28 13.75 5.24
CA VAL A 176 11.21 12.74 5.75
C VAL A 176 12.60 13.35 5.93
N LYS A 177 13.23 13.08 7.09
CA LYS A 177 14.52 13.65 7.48
C LYS A 177 15.55 12.57 7.77
N VAL A 178 16.83 12.91 7.59
CA VAL A 178 17.94 12.07 8.05
C VAL A 178 17.81 11.83 9.55
N GLY A 179 17.95 10.57 9.96
CA GLY A 179 17.81 10.14 11.35
C GLY A 179 16.39 9.78 11.77
N ASP A 180 15.39 9.88 10.89
CA ASP A 180 14.05 9.38 11.20
C ASP A 180 14.06 7.88 11.44
N ALA A 181 13.37 7.46 12.49
CA ALA A 181 13.02 6.07 12.70
C ALA A 181 11.90 5.67 11.74
N ILE A 182 11.96 4.43 11.24
CA ILE A 182 10.92 3.84 10.40
C ILE A 182 10.23 2.75 11.20
N LEU A 183 8.95 2.95 11.49
CA LEU A 183 8.14 1.98 12.20
C LEU A 183 7.14 1.30 11.26
N ILE A 184 6.75 0.07 11.59
CA ILE A 184 5.59 -0.63 11.04
C ILE A 184 4.64 -0.97 12.19
N ASN A 185 3.32 -0.91 11.98
CA ASN A 185 2.34 -1.24 13.02
C ASN A 185 2.18 -2.76 13.27
N GLY A 186 2.76 -3.64 12.47
CA GLY A 186 2.70 -5.08 12.73
C GLY A 186 3.29 -5.95 11.63
N GLU A 187 3.01 -7.25 11.70
CA GLU A 187 3.53 -8.27 10.78
C GLU A 187 3.08 -8.02 9.34
N ILE A 188 3.98 -8.21 8.37
CA ILE A 188 3.71 -7.92 6.95
C ILE A 188 3.43 -9.18 6.12
N GLY A 189 2.84 -8.99 4.94
CA GLY A 189 2.63 -10.00 3.90
C GLY A 189 1.38 -10.86 4.07
N ALA A 190 0.60 -10.65 5.14
CA ALA A 190 -0.54 -11.49 5.48
C ALA A 190 -1.67 -11.44 4.44
N HIS A 191 -2.03 -10.25 3.95
CA HIS A 191 -3.09 -10.11 2.94
C HIS A 191 -2.77 -10.85 1.65
N GLY A 192 -1.60 -10.58 1.05
CA GLY A 192 -1.28 -11.24 -0.21
C GLY A 192 -1.21 -12.76 -0.09
N MET A 193 -0.72 -13.30 1.03
CA MET A 193 -0.70 -14.75 1.28
C MET A 193 -2.09 -15.33 1.56
N ALA A 194 -2.97 -14.60 2.24
CA ALA A 194 -4.35 -15.04 2.46
C ALA A 194 -5.14 -15.15 1.13
N VAL A 195 -4.98 -14.17 0.24
CA VAL A 195 -5.61 -14.18 -1.08
C VAL A 195 -5.02 -15.30 -1.95
N MET A 196 -3.70 -15.50 -1.93
CA MET A 196 -3.06 -16.60 -2.66
C MET A 196 -3.47 -17.98 -2.15
N ALA A 197 -3.60 -18.14 -0.84
CA ALA A 197 -4.05 -19.39 -0.25
C ALA A 197 -5.45 -19.77 -0.74
N GLU A 198 -6.37 -18.81 -0.81
CA GLU A 198 -7.73 -19.03 -1.32
C GLU A 198 -7.73 -19.37 -2.82
N ARG A 199 -6.91 -18.68 -3.63
CA ARG A 199 -6.82 -18.92 -5.09
C ARG A 199 -6.30 -20.30 -5.44
N GLU A 200 -5.21 -20.70 -4.80
CA GLU A 200 -4.51 -21.95 -5.11
C GLU A 200 -5.08 -23.14 -4.32
N GLY A 201 -6.11 -22.92 -3.49
CA GLY A 201 -6.70 -23.93 -2.62
C GLY A 201 -5.70 -24.49 -1.61
N LEU A 202 -4.72 -23.69 -1.17
CA LEU A 202 -3.67 -24.10 -0.26
C LEU A 202 -4.20 -24.10 1.18
N ALA A 203 -4.16 -25.27 1.81
CA ALA A 203 -4.46 -25.42 3.23
C ALA A 203 -3.16 -25.45 4.04
N PHE A 204 -2.86 -24.37 4.76
CA PHE A 204 -1.79 -24.33 5.75
C PHE A 204 -2.30 -24.84 7.11
N GLU A 205 -1.40 -25.30 8.00
CA GLU A 205 -1.78 -25.82 9.34
C GLU A 205 -2.52 -24.77 10.20
N GLY A 206 -2.44 -23.48 9.85
CA GLY A 206 -3.35 -22.43 10.32
C GLY A 206 -3.77 -21.52 9.15
N PRO A 207 -5.03 -21.02 9.12
CA PRO A 207 -5.46 -20.13 8.05
C PRO A 207 -4.76 -18.78 8.17
N ILE A 208 -3.94 -18.45 7.18
CA ILE A 208 -3.42 -17.08 7.01
C ILE A 208 -4.61 -16.20 6.69
N LYS A 209 -4.86 -15.19 7.53
CA LYS A 209 -5.93 -14.22 7.33
C LYS A 209 -5.33 -12.92 6.85
N SER A 210 -6.02 -12.28 5.91
CA SER A 210 -5.71 -10.92 5.51
C SER A 210 -5.77 -10.00 6.72
N ASP A 211 -4.84 -9.05 6.74
CA ASP A 211 -4.75 -7.98 7.72
C ASP A 211 -5.66 -6.79 7.40
N CYS A 212 -6.54 -6.91 6.40
CA CYS A 212 -7.47 -5.88 5.95
C CYS A 212 -8.21 -5.21 7.12
N ALA A 213 -7.83 -3.97 7.43
CA ALA A 213 -8.30 -3.25 8.59
C ALA A 213 -8.15 -1.73 8.43
N PRO A 214 -9.03 -0.94 9.06
CA PRO A 214 -8.94 0.51 9.04
C PRO A 214 -7.89 1.01 10.04
N LEU A 215 -7.06 1.96 9.62
CA LEU A 215 -5.91 2.48 10.37
C LEU A 215 -6.13 3.89 10.93
N HIS A 216 -7.23 4.56 10.54
CA HIS A 216 -7.52 5.94 10.94
C HIS A 216 -7.56 6.16 12.47
N GLU A 217 -8.04 5.21 13.27
CA GLU A 217 -8.01 5.33 14.74
C GLU A 217 -6.58 5.34 15.28
N LEU A 218 -5.74 4.45 14.78
CA LEU A 218 -4.34 4.32 15.19
C LEU A 218 -3.53 5.57 14.76
N VAL A 219 -3.79 6.11 13.57
CA VAL A 219 -3.22 7.42 13.14
C VAL A 219 -3.72 8.55 14.05
N SER A 220 -5.02 8.60 14.35
CA SER A 220 -5.62 9.60 15.23
C SER A 220 -5.01 9.57 16.63
N GLU A 221 -4.72 8.39 17.18
CA GLU A 221 -4.04 8.22 18.46
C GLU A 221 -2.63 8.80 18.43
N LEU A 222 -1.84 8.52 17.38
CA LEU A 222 -0.50 9.08 17.23
C LEU A 222 -0.50 10.62 17.14
N LEU A 223 -1.43 11.17 16.36
CA LEU A 223 -1.59 12.63 16.21
C LEU A 223 -2.02 13.27 17.54
N THR A 224 -2.98 12.65 18.24
CA THR A 224 -3.48 13.14 19.55
C THR A 224 -2.41 13.07 20.63
N ALA A 225 -1.54 12.05 20.58
CA ALA A 225 -0.39 11.92 21.47
C ALA A 225 0.71 12.98 21.20
N GLY A 226 0.61 13.72 20.09
CA GLY A 226 1.52 14.81 19.75
C GLY A 226 2.85 14.37 19.13
N PHE A 227 2.88 13.19 18.50
CA PHE A 227 4.08 12.76 17.77
C PHE A 227 4.30 13.59 16.51
N GLU A 228 5.56 13.92 16.23
CA GLU A 228 5.96 14.61 15.00
C GLU A 228 6.05 13.58 13.86
N LEU A 229 4.91 13.31 13.24
CA LEU A 229 4.84 12.41 12.09
C LEU A 229 5.34 13.15 10.85
N HIS A 230 6.43 12.67 10.26
CA HIS A 230 6.96 13.23 9.02
C HIS A 230 6.28 12.59 7.81
N CYS A 231 6.11 11.27 7.79
CA CYS A 231 5.47 10.57 6.69
C CYS A 231 4.70 9.35 7.19
N LEU A 232 3.55 9.11 6.57
CA LEU A 232 2.74 7.90 6.72
C LEU A 232 2.46 7.36 5.32
N ARG A 233 2.61 6.05 5.12
CA ARG A 233 2.24 5.35 3.88
C ARG A 233 1.80 3.92 4.20
N ASP A 234 0.75 3.43 3.57
CA ASP A 234 0.34 2.04 3.67
C ASP A 234 1.00 1.17 2.58
N PRO A 235 1.66 0.06 2.93
CA PRO A 235 2.38 -0.79 1.98
C PRO A 235 1.45 -1.77 1.26
N THR A 236 0.56 -1.25 0.41
CA THR A 236 -0.36 -2.00 -0.44
C THR A 236 0.38 -2.66 -1.61
N ARG A 237 0.16 -2.24 -2.87
CA ARG A 237 0.81 -2.86 -4.04
C ARG A 237 2.32 -2.65 -4.04
N GLY A 238 3.06 -3.72 -4.30
CA GLY A 238 4.52 -3.75 -4.20
C GLY A 238 5.07 -3.79 -2.77
N GLY A 239 4.18 -3.83 -1.76
CA GLY A 239 4.52 -4.03 -0.36
C GLY A 239 5.41 -2.93 0.23
N VAL A 240 6.10 -3.29 1.30
CA VAL A 240 7.03 -2.40 2.01
C VAL A 240 8.17 -1.94 1.10
N ALA A 241 8.67 -2.83 0.23
CA ALA A 241 9.80 -2.54 -0.64
C ALA A 241 9.49 -1.43 -1.65
N SER A 242 8.35 -1.48 -2.35
CA SER A 242 7.99 -0.42 -3.31
C SER A 242 7.76 0.91 -2.63
N VAL A 243 6.98 0.94 -1.55
CA VAL A 243 6.68 2.18 -0.83
C VAL A 243 7.95 2.84 -0.28
N LEU A 244 8.88 2.07 0.29
CA LEU A 244 10.14 2.66 0.77
C LEU A 244 11.02 3.16 -0.37
N ASN A 245 11.01 2.51 -1.55
CA ASN A 245 11.73 3.03 -2.72
C ASN A 245 11.12 4.33 -3.24
N GLU A 246 9.79 4.44 -3.25
CA GLU A 246 9.08 5.68 -3.61
C GLU A 246 9.43 6.81 -2.65
N ILE A 247 9.39 6.55 -1.34
CA ILE A 247 9.73 7.55 -0.31
C ILE A 247 11.21 7.94 -0.44
N ALA A 248 12.12 6.97 -0.59
CA ALA A 248 13.55 7.24 -0.75
C ALA A 248 13.81 8.14 -1.98
N ALA A 249 13.15 7.85 -3.10
CA ALA A 249 13.24 8.64 -4.32
C ALA A 249 12.69 10.07 -4.15
N GLN A 250 11.51 10.22 -3.55
CA GLN A 250 10.87 11.53 -3.36
C GLN A 250 11.58 12.40 -2.31
N ALA A 251 12.11 11.78 -1.25
CA ALA A 251 12.86 12.48 -0.21
C ALA A 251 14.32 12.74 -0.58
N GLU A 252 14.81 12.12 -1.66
CA GLU A 252 16.22 12.09 -2.06
C GLU A 252 17.17 11.55 -0.97
N LEU A 253 16.75 10.51 -0.25
CA LEU A 253 17.46 9.95 0.90
C LEU A 253 17.64 8.44 0.81
N GLN A 254 18.60 7.90 1.58
CA GLN A 254 18.81 6.46 1.71
C GLN A 254 17.98 5.92 2.88
N ILE A 255 17.40 4.74 2.70
CA ILE A 255 16.71 4.03 3.78
C ILE A 255 17.49 2.75 4.11
N GLU A 256 17.76 2.54 5.40
CA GLU A 256 18.40 1.33 5.90
C GLU A 256 17.45 0.53 6.78
N LEU A 257 17.13 -0.68 6.34
CA LEU A 257 16.28 -1.64 7.05
C LEU A 257 17.13 -2.71 7.74
N LYS A 258 16.61 -3.24 8.85
CA LYS A 258 17.21 -4.38 9.55
C LYS A 258 16.29 -5.58 9.43
N ALA A 259 16.70 -6.60 8.65
CA ALA A 259 15.87 -7.77 8.36
C ALA A 259 15.34 -8.46 9.63
N ALA A 260 16.20 -8.58 10.66
CA ALA A 260 15.83 -9.20 11.94
C ALA A 260 14.74 -8.45 12.74
N GLN A 261 14.46 -7.20 12.39
CA GLN A 261 13.48 -6.37 13.09
C GLN A 261 12.14 -6.29 12.36
N ILE A 262 12.06 -6.82 11.14
CA ILE A 262 10.83 -6.80 10.34
C ILE A 262 9.93 -7.92 10.83
N PRO A 263 8.76 -7.61 11.41
CA PRO A 263 7.85 -8.62 11.93
C PRO A 263 7.19 -9.34 10.75
N ILE A 264 7.27 -10.67 10.75
CA ILE A 264 6.62 -11.53 9.76
C ILE A 264 6.06 -12.72 10.53
N ASP A 265 4.78 -13.01 10.34
CA ASP A 265 4.15 -14.18 10.94
C ASP A 265 4.82 -15.46 10.37
N PRO A 266 5.17 -16.46 11.20
CA PRO A 266 5.84 -17.67 10.73
C PRO A 266 5.10 -18.41 9.61
N ALA A 267 3.77 -18.46 9.64
CA ALA A 267 2.98 -19.10 8.59
C ALA A 267 3.08 -18.30 7.27
N VAL A 268 3.10 -16.97 7.34
CA VAL A 268 3.33 -16.09 6.18
C VAL A 268 4.74 -16.30 5.62
N ALA A 269 5.75 -16.36 6.49
CA ALA A 269 7.13 -16.63 6.06
C ALA A 269 7.23 -17.99 5.33
N SER A 270 6.68 -19.05 5.91
CA SER A 270 6.67 -20.37 5.29
C SER A 270 5.90 -20.41 3.97
N ALA A 271 4.74 -19.73 3.87
CA ALA A 271 3.98 -19.63 2.63
C ALA A 271 4.79 -18.91 1.54
N CYS A 272 5.41 -17.78 1.88
CA CYS A 272 6.30 -17.04 0.98
C CYS A 272 7.47 -17.92 0.51
N GLU A 273 8.13 -18.67 1.41
CA GLU A 273 9.22 -19.58 1.03
C GLU A 273 8.77 -20.67 0.06
N ILE A 274 7.62 -21.32 0.31
CA ILE A 274 7.08 -22.38 -0.56
C ILE A 274 6.73 -21.83 -1.94
N LEU A 275 6.14 -20.64 -1.99
CA LEU A 275 5.67 -20.02 -3.23
C LEU A 275 6.74 -19.20 -3.96
N GLY A 276 7.91 -19.01 -3.35
CA GLY A 276 9.00 -18.23 -3.92
C GLY A 276 8.75 -16.71 -3.89
N PHE A 277 7.96 -16.22 -2.94
CA PHE A 277 7.71 -14.79 -2.74
C PHE A 277 8.63 -14.22 -1.66
N ASP A 278 8.94 -12.94 -1.80
CA ASP A 278 9.62 -12.15 -0.77
C ASP A 278 8.56 -11.33 -0.02
N PRO A 279 8.36 -11.52 1.30
CA PRO A 279 7.28 -10.87 2.05
C PRO A 279 7.36 -9.34 2.02
N LEU A 280 8.51 -8.76 1.73
CA LEU A 280 8.67 -7.30 1.59
C LEU A 280 7.95 -6.73 0.37
N TYR A 281 7.64 -7.55 -0.62
CA TYR A 281 6.95 -7.15 -1.84
C TYR A 281 5.47 -7.57 -1.87
N VAL A 282 5.03 -8.28 -0.83
CA VAL A 282 3.65 -8.76 -0.71
C VAL A 282 2.77 -7.67 -0.11
N ALA A 283 1.59 -7.49 -0.70
CA ALA A 283 0.65 -6.45 -0.32
C ALA A 283 0.07 -6.64 1.09
N ASN A 284 -0.22 -5.51 1.74
CA ASN A 284 -0.81 -5.39 3.06
C ASN A 284 -2.03 -4.47 2.98
N GLU A 285 -3.10 -4.79 3.72
CA GLU A 285 -4.36 -4.01 3.69
C GLU A 285 -4.76 -3.46 5.07
N GLY A 286 -3.83 -3.54 6.03
CA GLY A 286 -4.00 -2.99 7.38
C GLY A 286 -2.66 -2.69 8.03
N LYS A 287 -1.70 -2.21 7.24
CA LYS A 287 -0.38 -1.78 7.71
C LYS A 287 -0.07 -0.36 7.29
N MET A 288 0.80 0.28 8.05
CA MET A 288 1.36 1.59 7.72
C MET A 288 2.82 1.67 8.16
N LEU A 289 3.62 2.29 7.30
CA LEU A 289 4.96 2.76 7.57
C LEU A 289 4.89 4.16 8.17
N ILE A 290 5.68 4.39 9.22
CA ILE A 290 5.65 5.63 9.99
C ILE A 290 7.08 6.18 10.08
N PHE A 291 7.27 7.41 9.64
CA PHE A 291 8.52 8.14 9.72
C PHE A 291 8.39 9.23 10.76
N LEU A 292 9.27 9.22 11.77
CA LEU A 292 9.26 10.18 12.86
C LEU A 292 10.65 10.30 13.49
N PRO A 293 10.95 11.38 14.24
CA PRO A 293 12.25 11.56 14.87
C PRO A 293 12.66 10.39 15.78
N GLN A 294 13.89 9.88 15.66
CA GLN A 294 14.36 8.73 16.46
C GLN A 294 14.14 8.87 17.97
N ALA A 295 14.18 10.09 18.51
CA ALA A 295 13.94 10.36 19.93
C ALA A 295 12.51 10.00 20.40
N GLN A 296 11.54 9.96 19.49
CA GLN A 296 10.13 9.65 19.77
C GLN A 296 9.78 8.18 19.47
N ALA A 297 10.68 7.39 18.86
CA ALA A 297 10.40 6.06 18.35
C ALA A 297 9.88 5.07 19.42
N GLU A 298 10.51 5.00 20.58
CA GLU A 298 10.09 4.10 21.67
C GLU A 298 8.71 4.48 22.23
N ALA A 299 8.45 5.78 22.39
CA ALA A 299 7.16 6.27 22.86
C ALA A 299 6.04 6.01 21.83
N ALA A 300 6.32 6.22 20.54
CA ALA A 300 5.40 5.90 19.46
C ALA A 300 5.12 4.39 19.38
N LEU A 301 6.15 3.54 19.54
CA LEU A 301 5.97 2.08 19.61
C LEU A 301 5.11 1.65 20.80
N ALA A 302 5.29 2.26 21.97
CA ALA A 302 4.44 1.98 23.12
C ALA A 302 2.98 2.38 22.86
N CYS A 303 2.75 3.52 22.21
CA CYS A 303 1.42 3.97 21.79
C CYS A 303 0.79 2.95 20.83
N LEU A 304 1.50 2.57 19.76
CA LEU A 304 1.07 1.58 18.78
C LEU A 304 0.70 0.25 19.44
N ARG A 305 1.57 -0.27 20.31
CA ARG A 305 1.37 -1.57 20.97
C ARG A 305 0.20 -1.60 21.95
N SER A 306 -0.30 -0.43 22.37
CA SER A 306 -1.52 -0.34 23.18
C SER A 306 -2.79 -0.55 22.35
N HIS A 307 -2.72 -0.33 21.03
CA HIS A 307 -3.81 -0.53 20.09
C HIS A 307 -3.82 -1.97 19.54
N PRO A 308 -5.00 -2.62 19.35
CA PRO A 308 -5.08 -3.99 18.83
C PRO A 308 -4.37 -4.20 17.48
N LEU A 309 -4.46 -3.22 16.56
CA LEU A 309 -3.80 -3.27 15.25
C LEU A 309 -2.30 -2.93 15.27
N GLY A 310 -1.77 -2.56 16.44
CA GLY A 310 -0.38 -2.15 16.64
C GLY A 310 0.42 -3.08 17.56
N ARG A 311 -0.16 -4.19 18.04
CA ARG A 311 0.45 -5.08 19.06
C ARG A 311 1.83 -5.61 18.68
N ASN A 312 2.03 -5.87 17.39
CA ASN A 312 3.29 -6.40 16.85
C ASN A 312 4.13 -5.29 16.18
N ALA A 313 3.88 -4.02 16.51
CA ALA A 313 4.61 -2.90 15.93
C ALA A 313 6.11 -2.98 16.26
N ALA A 314 6.93 -2.58 15.30
CA ALA A 314 8.38 -2.64 15.38
C ALA A 314 9.03 -1.45 14.67
N GLN A 315 10.17 -1.01 15.17
CA GLN A 315 11.09 -0.20 14.39
C GLN A 315 11.84 -1.13 13.43
N ILE A 316 11.74 -0.86 12.13
CA ILE A 316 12.33 -1.71 11.09
C ILE A 316 13.57 -1.09 10.43
N GLY A 317 13.79 0.21 10.63
CA GLY A 317 14.88 0.90 9.96
C GLY A 317 15.08 2.34 10.41
N VAL A 318 15.93 3.03 9.65
CA VAL A 318 16.32 4.42 9.84
C VAL A 318 16.62 5.09 8.50
N VAL A 319 16.36 6.38 8.41
CA VAL A 319 16.71 7.21 7.25
C VAL A 319 18.15 7.72 7.38
N GLN A 320 18.93 7.60 6.31
CA GLN A 320 20.34 7.97 6.24
C GLN A 320 20.62 8.92 5.08
N THR A 321 21.75 9.62 5.16
CA THR A 321 22.30 10.35 4.02
C THR A 321 22.83 9.37 2.99
N GLY A 322 22.49 9.55 1.71
CA GLY A 322 23.00 8.72 0.64
C GLY A 322 22.21 8.88 -0.65
N ALA A 323 22.56 8.09 -1.66
CA ALA A 323 21.76 8.03 -2.88
C ALA A 323 20.36 7.48 -2.59
N PRO A 324 19.32 7.90 -3.34
CA PRO A 324 17.96 7.41 -3.16
C PRO A 324 17.83 5.91 -3.40
N ARG A 325 17.82 5.11 -2.33
CA ARG A 325 17.74 3.64 -2.38
C ARG A 325 17.41 3.03 -1.03
N VAL A 326 16.94 1.78 -1.05
CA VAL A 326 16.65 1.00 0.15
C VAL A 326 17.67 -0.13 0.31
N ILE A 327 18.34 -0.18 1.45
CA ILE A 327 19.32 -1.20 1.81
C ILE A 327 18.77 -2.05 2.94
N LEU A 328 18.75 -3.37 2.75
CA LEU A 328 18.41 -4.34 3.78
C LEU A 328 19.68 -4.93 4.39
N HIS A 329 19.83 -4.77 5.70
CA HIS A 329 20.90 -5.37 6.48
C HIS A 329 20.45 -6.72 7.03
N ASN A 330 21.16 -7.77 6.64
CA ASN A 330 20.91 -9.12 7.11
C ASN A 330 21.57 -9.36 8.49
N PRO A 331 21.10 -10.36 9.26
CA PRO A 331 21.68 -10.69 10.56
C PRO A 331 23.17 -11.09 10.50
N TYR A 332 23.65 -11.52 9.33
CA TYR A 332 25.02 -11.97 9.09
C TYR A 332 25.99 -10.85 8.65
N GLY A 333 25.56 -9.58 8.72
CA GLY A 333 26.39 -8.43 8.36
C GLY A 333 26.51 -8.16 6.85
N THR A 334 25.77 -8.89 6.01
CA THR A 334 25.65 -8.61 4.57
C THR A 334 24.52 -7.63 4.29
N THR A 335 24.61 -6.94 3.15
CA THR A 335 23.59 -6.01 2.68
C THR A 335 23.00 -6.49 1.36
N ARG A 336 21.71 -6.21 1.17
CA ARG A 336 20.97 -6.42 -0.09
C ARG A 336 20.32 -5.09 -0.49
N LEU A 337 20.47 -4.71 -1.76
CA LEU A 337 19.67 -3.63 -2.32
C LEU A 337 18.24 -4.15 -2.53
N LEU A 338 17.27 -3.48 -1.94
CA LEU A 338 15.85 -3.72 -2.23
C LEU A 338 15.45 -2.78 -3.36
N ASP A 339 15.40 -3.30 -4.57
CA ASP A 339 15.00 -2.56 -5.77
C ASP A 339 13.52 -2.81 -6.11
N LEU A 340 12.93 -1.96 -6.94
CA LEU A 340 11.59 -2.17 -7.45
C LEU A 340 11.52 -3.41 -8.32
N LEU A 341 10.43 -4.17 -8.18
CA LEU A 341 10.15 -5.27 -9.09
C LEU A 341 9.91 -4.73 -10.51
N SER A 342 10.42 -5.46 -11.50
CA SER A 342 10.18 -5.13 -12.91
C SER A 342 8.72 -5.33 -13.32
N GLY A 343 7.97 -6.18 -12.62
CA GLY A 343 6.56 -6.45 -12.89
C GLY A 343 5.78 -6.90 -11.67
N GLU A 344 4.52 -7.27 -11.90
CA GLU A 344 3.58 -7.71 -10.88
C GLU A 344 3.86 -9.15 -10.44
N GLN A 345 3.98 -9.39 -9.13
CA GLN A 345 4.11 -10.74 -8.57
C GLN A 345 2.76 -11.42 -8.36
N LEU A 346 1.76 -10.63 -7.93
CA LEU A 346 0.47 -11.12 -7.47
C LEU A 346 -0.64 -10.33 -8.17
N PRO A 347 -1.10 -10.76 -9.37
CA PRO A 347 -2.15 -10.05 -10.09
C PRO A 347 -3.43 -9.97 -9.29
N ARG A 348 -4.08 -8.81 -9.30
CA ARG A 348 -5.39 -8.59 -8.66
C ARG A 348 -5.39 -8.89 -7.16
N ILE A 349 -4.33 -8.50 -6.46
CA ILE A 349 -4.23 -8.76 -5.02
C ILE A 349 -5.18 -7.87 -4.21
N CYS A 350 -5.43 -6.65 -4.69
CA CYS A 350 -6.34 -5.63 -4.15
C CYS A 350 -7.31 -5.15 -5.24
#